data_AF-F2QMX4-F1
#
_entry.id   AF-F2QMX4-F1
#
_cell.length_a   1.000
_cell.length_b   1.000
_cell.length_c   1.000
_cell.angle_alpha   90.00
_cell.angle_beta   90.00
_cell.angle_gamma   90.00
#
_symmetry.space_group_name_H-M   'P 1'
#
loop_
_entity.id
_entity.type
_entity.pdbx_description
1 polymer ?
#
loop_
_entity_poly.entity_id
_entity_poly.type
_entity_poly.pdbx_seq_one_letter_code
_entity_poly.pdbx_strand_id
1 'polypeptide(L)'
;MIFQKQIHSNWKDRNAFFFYLYIANTIASLVVDAGVSPPSSATYGYFVAVQIGLASACCWSLMLNGFLGFQFWEDGTRKSINFTRLIALCAFSLNFILSLFTFHNWSSNSIVDNTNTLALFVTMYFLNAVTIGIYVLSQIILILTILKNWWALGAIMLGCFFFTAAQVLMYRFSNQICEGVNHYLDGLFFGTLCNLFAVMMLYKYWDMITTEDLEFSVSNTDGAVPWTNGFFDEKDNREPSSAIG
;
A
#
# COMPACT_ATOMS: atom_id res chain seq x y z
N MET A 1 9.09 -20.87 -15.74
CA MET A 1 9.96 -19.89 -15.04
C MET A 1 9.63 -18.43 -15.35
N ILE A 2 9.51 -18.02 -16.62
CA ILE A 2 9.21 -16.61 -17.01
C ILE A 2 7.86 -16.13 -16.46
N PHE A 3 6.83 -16.97 -16.50
CA PHE A 3 5.47 -16.62 -16.04
C PHE A 3 5.41 -16.38 -14.52
N GLN A 4 6.07 -17.22 -13.72
CA GLN A 4 6.20 -17.06 -12.27
C GLN A 4 7.00 -15.80 -11.90
N LYS A 5 8.08 -15.51 -12.63
CA LYS A 5 8.88 -14.29 -12.44
C LYS A 5 8.08 -13.01 -12.77
N GLN A 6 7.23 -13.08 -13.79
CA GLN A 6 6.33 -11.98 -14.18
C GLN A 6 5.27 -11.70 -13.10
N ILE A 7 4.67 -12.75 -12.54
CA ILE A 7 3.67 -12.63 -11.46
C ILE A 7 4.30 -12.01 -10.20
N HIS A 8 5.50 -12.47 -9.80
CA HIS A 8 6.18 -11.94 -8.62
C HIS A 8 6.62 -10.47 -8.80
N SER A 9 7.09 -10.07 -9.99
CA SER A 9 7.39 -8.67 -10.31
C SER A 9 6.15 -7.79 -10.21
N ASN A 10 5.05 -8.24 -10.81
CA ASN A 10 3.79 -7.49 -10.85
C ASN A 10 3.14 -7.34 -9.46
N TRP A 11 3.41 -8.27 -8.54
CA TRP A 11 2.98 -8.20 -7.14
C TRP A 11 3.75 -7.12 -6.36
N LYS A 12 5.08 -7.07 -6.52
CA LYS A 12 5.92 -6.00 -5.95
C LYS A 12 5.49 -4.63 -6.45
N ASP A 13 5.19 -4.50 -7.74
CA ASP A 13 4.79 -3.24 -8.35
C ASP A 13 3.46 -2.68 -7.79
N ARG A 14 2.55 -3.55 -7.34
CA ARG A 14 1.26 -3.16 -6.76
C ARG A 14 1.37 -2.71 -5.30
N ASN A 15 2.12 -3.43 -4.48
CA ASN A 15 2.36 -3.02 -3.09
C ASN A 15 3.24 -1.76 -3.03
N ALA A 16 4.21 -1.65 -3.95
CA ALA A 16 5.00 -0.44 -4.12
C ALA A 16 4.12 0.78 -4.49
N PHE A 17 3.08 0.58 -5.31
CA PHE A 17 2.14 1.65 -5.64
C PHE A 17 1.45 2.25 -4.41
N PHE A 18 1.05 1.42 -3.44
CA PHE A 18 0.53 1.92 -2.15
C PHE A 18 1.56 2.78 -1.42
N PHE A 19 2.82 2.33 -1.33
CA PHE A 19 3.87 3.11 -0.68
C PHE A 19 4.19 4.42 -1.42
N TYR A 20 4.14 4.45 -2.75
CA TYR A 20 4.29 5.69 -3.51
C TYR A 20 3.15 6.68 -3.24
N LEU A 21 1.90 6.19 -3.15
CA LEU A 21 0.77 7.03 -2.75
C LEU A 21 0.91 7.51 -1.30
N TYR A 22 1.37 6.66 -0.39
CA TYR A 22 1.59 7.03 1.01
C TYR A 22 2.68 8.11 1.13
N ILE A 23 3.80 7.98 0.42
CA ILE A 23 4.86 9.01 0.38
C ILE A 23 4.31 10.33 -0.18
N ALA A 24 3.55 10.27 -1.28
CA ALA A 24 2.91 11.46 -1.83
C ALA A 24 1.95 12.12 -0.82
N ASN A 25 1.16 11.31 -0.10
CA ASN A 25 0.27 11.78 0.96
C ASN A 25 1.04 12.41 2.12
N THR A 26 2.17 11.83 2.52
CA THR A 26 3.05 12.39 3.57
C THR A 26 3.63 13.73 3.13
N ILE A 27 4.10 13.86 1.88
CA ILE A 27 4.61 15.13 1.34
C ILE A 27 3.49 16.18 1.35
N ALA A 28 2.29 15.83 0.88
CA ALA A 28 1.14 16.74 0.90
C ALA A 28 0.76 17.15 2.33
N SER A 29 0.79 16.20 3.27
CA SER A 29 0.51 16.46 4.69
C SER A 29 1.56 17.38 5.30
N LEU A 30 2.84 17.23 4.97
CA LEU A 30 3.89 18.16 5.42
C LEU A 30 3.64 19.60 4.95
N VAL A 31 3.19 19.78 3.70
CA VAL A 31 2.89 21.13 3.16
C VAL A 31 1.72 21.78 3.93
N VAL A 32 0.70 21.00 4.27
CA VAL A 32 -0.50 21.48 4.99
C VAL A 32 -0.20 21.68 6.48
N ASP A 33 0.33 20.66 7.15
CA ASP A 33 0.49 20.60 8.60
C ASP A 33 1.69 21.42 9.10
N ALA A 34 2.76 21.56 8.31
CA ALA A 34 3.91 22.42 8.67
C ALA A 34 3.69 23.91 8.36
N GLY A 35 2.51 24.29 7.85
CA GLY A 35 2.15 25.68 7.60
C GLY A 35 2.91 26.33 6.43
N VAL A 36 3.41 25.54 5.47
CA VAL A 36 4.05 26.07 4.24
C VAL A 36 3.07 26.94 3.46
N SER A 37 1.79 26.56 3.46
CA SER A 37 0.69 27.38 2.98
C SER A 37 -0.08 27.98 4.17
N PRO A 38 -0.13 29.31 4.34
CA PRO A 38 -0.89 29.92 5.42
C PRO A 38 -2.39 29.58 5.30
N PRO A 39 -3.09 29.25 6.40
CA PRO A 39 -4.52 28.91 6.38
C PRO A 39 -5.43 30.01 5.81
N SER A 40 -4.97 31.27 5.85
CA SER A 40 -5.70 32.42 5.29
C SER A 40 -5.52 32.58 3.77
N SER A 41 -4.63 31.81 3.13
CA SER A 41 -4.37 31.93 1.70
C SER A 41 -5.38 31.11 0.88
N ALA A 42 -5.76 31.63 -0.29
CA ALA A 42 -6.64 30.90 -1.22
C ALA A 42 -6.02 29.57 -1.68
N THR A 43 -4.70 29.44 -1.64
CA THR A 43 -3.96 28.24 -2.05
C THR A 43 -4.09 27.09 -1.04
N TYR A 44 -4.34 27.38 0.24
CA TYR A 44 -4.45 26.38 1.30
C TYR A 44 -5.52 25.32 0.99
N GLY A 45 -6.70 25.74 0.52
CA GLY A 45 -7.78 24.83 0.17
C GLY A 45 -7.41 23.82 -0.93
N TYR A 46 -6.55 24.19 -1.88
CA TYR A 46 -6.08 23.28 -2.91
C TYR A 46 -5.13 22.21 -2.35
N PHE A 47 -4.21 22.59 -1.48
CA PHE A 47 -3.29 21.63 -0.85
C PHE A 47 -4.02 20.64 0.05
N VAL A 48 -4.99 21.12 0.84
CA VAL A 48 -5.86 20.26 1.66
C VAL A 48 -6.68 19.31 0.76
N ALA A 49 -7.22 19.80 -0.36
CA ALA A 49 -7.94 18.95 -1.31
C ALA A 49 -7.07 17.82 -1.87
N VAL A 50 -5.81 18.11 -2.22
CA VAL A 50 -4.84 17.10 -2.68
C VAL A 50 -4.55 16.07 -1.59
N GLN A 51 -4.32 16.51 -0.35
CA GLN A 51 -4.08 15.62 0.79
C GLN A 51 -5.27 14.67 1.03
N ILE A 52 -6.50 15.19 1.03
CA ILE A 52 -7.71 14.39 1.21
C ILE A 52 -7.88 13.38 0.06
N GLY A 53 -7.63 13.81 -1.19
CA GLY A 53 -7.65 12.93 -2.35
C GLY A 53 -6.65 11.79 -2.23
N LEU A 54 -5.39 12.10 -1.87
CA LEU A 54 -4.32 11.10 -1.73
C LEU A 54 -4.61 10.12 -0.59
N ALA A 55 -5.15 10.59 0.53
CA ALA A 55 -5.58 9.75 1.64
C ALA A 55 -6.64 8.73 1.20
N SER A 56 -7.65 9.16 0.42
CA SER A 56 -8.65 8.23 -0.10
C SER A 56 -8.07 7.25 -1.12
N ALA A 57 -7.20 7.71 -2.02
CA ALA A 57 -6.50 6.83 -2.97
C ALA A 57 -5.72 5.72 -2.25
N CYS A 58 -5.06 6.04 -1.14
CA CYS A 58 -4.38 5.05 -0.28
C CYS A 58 -5.37 4.00 0.24
N CYS A 59 -6.50 4.43 0.82
CA CYS A 59 -7.50 3.52 1.39
C CYS A 59 -8.11 2.58 0.34
N TRP A 60 -8.45 3.11 -0.84
CA TRP A 60 -8.99 2.32 -1.95
C TRP A 60 -7.97 1.35 -2.54
N SER A 61 -6.72 1.77 -2.68
CA SER A 61 -5.64 0.88 -3.14
C SER A 61 -5.42 -0.27 -2.15
N LEU A 62 -5.53 -0.01 -0.84
CA LEU A 62 -5.42 -1.01 0.21
C LEU A 62 -6.55 -2.04 0.13
N MET A 63 -7.81 -1.57 0.02
CA MET A 63 -8.97 -2.45 -0.13
C MET A 63 -8.84 -3.39 -1.34
N LEU A 64 -8.44 -2.86 -2.50
CA LEU A 64 -8.25 -3.68 -3.70
C LEU A 64 -7.11 -4.69 -3.56
N ASN A 65 -6.03 -4.33 -2.86
CA ASN A 65 -4.97 -5.28 -2.55
C ASN A 65 -5.49 -6.44 -1.70
N GLY A 66 -6.43 -6.20 -0.78
CA GLY A 66 -6.98 -7.25 0.07
C GLY A 66 -7.83 -8.28 -0.65
N PHE A 67 -8.60 -7.86 -1.66
CA PHE A 67 -9.46 -8.78 -2.43
C PHE A 67 -8.67 -9.80 -3.27
N LEU A 68 -7.41 -9.52 -3.57
CA LEU A 68 -6.61 -10.38 -4.44
C LEU A 68 -6.10 -11.63 -3.72
N GLY A 69 -6.08 -11.62 -2.39
CA GLY A 69 -5.81 -12.82 -1.60
C GLY A 69 -6.83 -13.96 -1.81
N PHE A 70 -8.02 -13.66 -2.35
CA PHE A 70 -9.03 -14.66 -2.69
C PHE A 70 -8.95 -15.18 -4.13
N GLN A 71 -7.96 -14.73 -4.92
CA GLN A 71 -7.75 -15.16 -6.30
C GLN A 71 -8.99 -14.99 -7.21
N PHE A 72 -9.88 -14.02 -6.92
CA PHE A 72 -11.04 -13.72 -7.78
C PHE A 72 -10.66 -13.29 -9.21
N TRP A 73 -9.41 -12.89 -9.42
CA TRP A 73 -8.86 -12.48 -10.70
C TRP A 73 -7.51 -13.17 -10.92
N GLU A 74 -7.13 -13.43 -12.18
CA GLU A 74 -5.78 -13.89 -12.52
C GLU A 74 -4.75 -12.88 -11.99
N ASP A 75 -4.12 -13.26 -10.88
CA ASP A 75 -3.20 -12.41 -10.15
C ASP A 75 -1.95 -12.15 -11.00
N GLY A 76 -1.44 -10.93 -10.96
CA GLY A 76 -0.26 -10.53 -11.74
C GLY A 76 -0.50 -10.22 -13.23
N THR A 77 -1.73 -10.10 -13.71
CA THR A 77 -1.95 -9.56 -15.08
C THR A 77 -1.75 -8.04 -15.12
N ARG A 78 -1.09 -7.49 -16.15
CA ARG A 78 -0.92 -6.02 -16.34
C ARG A 78 -2.25 -5.24 -16.27
N LYS A 79 -3.34 -5.87 -16.71
CA LYS A 79 -4.71 -5.36 -16.62
C LYS A 79 -5.15 -5.12 -15.17
N SER A 80 -4.83 -6.04 -14.25
CA SER A 80 -5.19 -5.93 -12.83
C SER A 80 -4.45 -4.76 -12.16
N ILE A 81 -3.15 -4.61 -12.44
CA ILE A 81 -2.35 -3.47 -11.93
C ILE A 81 -2.94 -2.14 -12.38
N ASN A 82 -3.26 -2.03 -13.67
CA ASN A 82 -3.84 -0.80 -14.22
C ASN A 82 -5.25 -0.53 -13.67
N PHE A 83 -6.02 -1.58 -13.39
CA PHE A 83 -7.32 -1.45 -12.73
C PHE A 83 -7.20 -0.89 -11.31
N THR A 84 -6.26 -1.39 -10.50
CA THR A 84 -5.98 -0.83 -9.17
C THR A 84 -5.60 0.64 -9.25
N ARG A 85 -4.74 1.01 -10.20
CA ARG A 85 -4.33 2.41 -10.43
C ARG A 85 -5.50 3.29 -10.85
N LEU A 86 -6.36 2.79 -11.74
CA LEU A 86 -7.52 3.53 -12.23
C LEU A 86 -8.53 3.78 -11.11
N ILE A 87 -8.83 2.79 -10.27
CA ILE A 87 -9.73 2.97 -9.13
C ILE A 87 -9.15 3.94 -8.10
N ALA A 88 -7.85 3.81 -7.79
CA ALA A 88 -7.18 4.75 -6.89
C ALA A 88 -7.23 6.19 -7.43
N LEU A 89 -7.06 6.37 -8.75
CA LEU A 89 -7.20 7.67 -9.42
C LEU A 89 -8.65 8.17 -9.37
N CYS A 90 -9.64 7.31 -9.62
CA CYS A 90 -11.05 7.69 -9.48
C CYS A 90 -11.39 8.13 -8.05
N ALA A 91 -10.94 7.38 -7.04
CA ALA A 91 -11.13 7.73 -5.63
C ALA A 91 -10.44 9.05 -5.25
N PHE A 92 -9.21 9.26 -5.76
CA PHE A 92 -8.49 10.53 -5.65
C PHE A 92 -9.32 11.67 -6.23
N SER A 93 -9.72 11.57 -7.50
CA SER A 93 -10.45 12.61 -8.23
C SER A 93 -11.79 12.93 -7.58
N LEU A 94 -12.54 11.93 -7.11
CA LEU A 94 -13.81 12.13 -6.43
C LEU A 94 -13.64 12.96 -5.16
N ASN A 95 -12.70 12.59 -4.29
CA ASN A 95 -12.45 13.31 -3.04
C ASN A 95 -11.83 14.69 -3.29
N PHE A 96 -10.96 14.80 -4.29
CA PHE A 96 -10.35 16.07 -4.70
C PHE A 96 -11.39 17.06 -5.21
N ILE A 97 -12.30 16.63 -6.10
CA ILE A 97 -13.36 17.49 -6.62
C ILE A 97 -14.34 17.87 -5.51
N LEU A 98 -14.77 16.92 -4.66
CA LEU A 98 -15.67 17.20 -3.54
C LEU A 98 -15.08 18.20 -2.54
N SER A 99 -13.80 18.07 -2.23
CA SER A 99 -13.10 19.01 -1.34
C SER A 99 -12.94 20.40 -1.97
N LEU A 100 -12.60 20.49 -3.26
CA LEU A 100 -12.55 21.77 -3.95
C LEU A 100 -13.90 22.49 -3.99
N PHE A 101 -14.99 21.76 -4.27
CA PHE A 101 -16.34 22.31 -4.24
C PHE A 101 -16.71 22.86 -2.85
N THR A 102 -16.27 22.16 -1.80
CA THR A 102 -16.54 22.56 -0.41
C THR A 102 -15.73 23.79 -0.02
N PHE A 103 -14.46 23.91 -0.44
CA PHE A 103 -13.60 25.02 -0.02
C PHE A 103 -13.77 26.31 -0.83
N HIS A 104 -14.04 26.21 -2.14
CA HIS A 104 -13.91 27.38 -3.03
C HIS A 104 -15.22 28.13 -3.31
N ASN A 105 -16.33 27.82 -2.62
CA ASN A 105 -17.63 28.48 -2.80
C ASN A 105 -18.01 28.70 -4.27
N TRP A 106 -17.63 27.78 -5.17
CA TRP A 106 -17.81 28.00 -6.61
C TRP A 106 -19.29 27.90 -7.04
N SER A 107 -20.15 27.48 -6.11
CA SER A 107 -21.60 27.50 -6.25
C SER A 107 -22.20 28.76 -5.62
N SER A 108 -22.10 29.89 -6.32
CA SER A 108 -22.94 31.05 -6.00
C SER A 108 -24.39 30.88 -6.50
N ASN A 109 -24.75 29.75 -7.14
CA ASN A 109 -26.05 29.53 -7.79
C ASN A 109 -26.53 28.05 -7.92
N SER A 110 -26.12 27.08 -7.09
CA SER A 110 -26.59 25.67 -7.26
C SER A 110 -26.68 24.83 -5.97
N ILE A 111 -27.92 24.41 -5.66
CA ILE A 111 -28.45 23.09 -5.20
C ILE A 111 -27.87 22.43 -3.93
N VAL A 112 -26.64 22.69 -3.52
CA VAL A 112 -26.04 22.12 -2.29
C VAL A 112 -25.74 23.25 -1.33
N ASP A 113 -26.51 23.29 -0.25
CA ASP A 113 -26.39 24.30 0.79
C ASP A 113 -25.01 24.19 1.47
N ASN A 114 -24.29 25.32 1.58
CA ASN A 114 -22.92 25.42 2.10
C ASN A 114 -22.78 24.98 3.58
N THR A 115 -23.91 24.80 4.26
CA THR A 115 -24.03 24.28 5.62
C THR A 115 -23.90 22.75 5.70
N ASN A 116 -24.06 22.04 4.59
CA ASN A 116 -24.03 20.59 4.55
C ASN A 116 -22.65 20.06 4.10
N THR A 117 -21.65 20.19 4.98
CA THR A 117 -20.35 19.50 4.86
C THR A 117 -20.44 17.97 5.03
N LEU A 118 -21.67 17.46 5.18
CA LEU A 118 -21.99 16.04 5.31
C LEU A 118 -21.39 15.22 4.17
N ALA A 119 -21.45 15.69 2.92
CA ALA A 119 -20.90 14.97 1.77
C ALA A 119 -19.38 14.73 1.92
N LEU A 120 -18.63 15.78 2.28
CA LEU A 120 -17.19 15.68 2.51
C LEU A 120 -16.88 14.75 3.68
N PHE A 121 -17.62 14.88 4.78
CA PHE A 121 -17.41 14.05 5.97
C PHE A 121 -17.69 12.56 5.68
N VAL A 122 -18.78 12.25 4.98
CA VAL A 122 -19.14 10.87 4.63
C VAL A 122 -18.11 10.25 3.68
N THR A 123 -17.66 10.96 2.64
CA THR A 123 -16.68 10.40 1.71
C THR A 123 -15.30 10.28 2.34
N MET A 124 -14.86 11.28 3.10
CA MET A 124 -13.51 11.30 3.68
C MET A 124 -13.36 10.38 4.89
N TYR A 125 -14.34 10.31 5.78
CA TYR A 125 -14.25 9.51 7.00
C TYR A 125 -14.96 8.18 6.84
N PHE A 126 -16.26 8.19 6.56
CA PHE A 126 -17.06 6.97 6.59
C PHE A 126 -16.67 6.00 5.48
N LEU A 127 -16.60 6.46 4.23
CA LEU A 127 -16.27 5.61 3.09
C LEU A 127 -14.84 5.05 3.21
N ASN A 128 -13.86 5.89 3.54
CA ASN A 128 -12.48 5.44 3.75
C ASN A 128 -12.38 4.44 4.92
N ALA A 129 -13.07 4.67 6.04
CA ALA A 129 -13.13 3.73 7.15
C ALA A 129 -13.74 2.38 6.75
N VAL A 130 -14.82 2.39 5.94
CA VAL A 130 -15.42 1.18 5.39
C VAL A 130 -14.44 0.43 4.48
N THR A 131 -13.71 1.13 3.59
CA THR A 131 -12.73 0.48 2.71
C THR A 131 -11.58 -0.18 3.49
N ILE A 132 -11.09 0.46 4.55
CA ILE A 132 -10.08 -0.13 5.46
C ILE A 132 -10.70 -1.31 6.23
N GLY A 133 -11.94 -1.19 6.72
CA GLY A 133 -12.64 -2.27 7.39
C GLY A 133 -12.80 -3.51 6.51
N ILE A 134 -13.21 -3.31 5.24
CA ILE A 134 -13.29 -4.39 4.24
C ILE A 134 -11.92 -5.04 4.04
N TYR A 135 -10.84 -4.24 3.94
CA TYR A 135 -9.49 -4.76 3.86
C TYR A 135 -9.16 -5.65 5.06
N VAL A 136 -9.31 -5.14 6.29
CA VAL A 136 -8.97 -5.87 7.51
C VAL A 136 -9.79 -7.16 7.62
N LEU A 137 -11.10 -7.11 7.36
CA LEU A 137 -11.96 -8.29 7.40
C LEU A 137 -11.56 -9.31 6.34
N SER A 138 -11.26 -8.87 5.11
CA SER A 138 -10.79 -9.75 4.03
C SER A 138 -9.52 -10.50 4.43
N GLN A 139 -8.57 -9.80 5.06
CA GLN A 139 -7.30 -10.38 5.48
C GLN A 139 -7.47 -11.33 6.67
N ILE A 140 -8.32 -11.00 7.64
CA ILE A 140 -8.64 -11.90 8.76
C ILE A 140 -9.24 -13.20 8.24
N ILE A 141 -10.20 -13.13 7.31
CA ILE A 141 -10.80 -14.32 6.69
C ILE A 141 -9.72 -15.15 5.98
N LEU A 142 -8.85 -14.52 5.19
CA LEU A 142 -7.75 -15.20 4.49
C LEU A 142 -6.81 -15.92 5.46
N ILE A 143 -6.43 -15.28 6.55
CA ILE A 143 -5.52 -15.87 7.54
C ILE A 143 -6.18 -17.06 8.25
N LEU A 144 -7.44 -16.92 8.65
CA LEU A 144 -8.14 -17.96 9.41
C LEU A 144 -8.52 -19.18 8.54
N THR A 145 -8.82 -18.95 7.26
CA THR A 145 -9.30 -20.00 6.36
C THR A 145 -8.16 -20.68 5.58
N ILE A 146 -7.22 -19.90 5.03
CA ILE A 146 -6.21 -20.39 4.08
C ILE A 146 -4.84 -20.56 4.78
N LEU A 147 -4.25 -19.48 5.32
CA LEU A 147 -2.85 -19.50 5.79
C LEU A 147 -2.66 -20.15 7.17
N LYS A 148 -3.67 -20.08 8.06
CA LYS A 148 -3.63 -20.56 9.45
C LYS A 148 -2.39 -20.12 10.25
N ASN A 149 -1.85 -18.94 9.94
CA ASN A 149 -0.66 -18.39 10.58
C ASN A 149 -1.04 -17.35 11.65
N TRP A 150 -0.86 -17.69 12.93
CA TRP A 150 -1.18 -16.83 14.07
C TRP A 150 -0.31 -15.58 14.16
N TRP A 151 0.93 -15.62 13.66
CA TRP A 151 1.81 -14.46 13.66
C TRP A 151 1.33 -13.39 12.67
N ALA A 152 0.83 -13.80 11.51
CA ALA A 152 0.22 -12.89 10.53
C ALA A 152 -1.04 -12.22 11.10
N LEU A 153 -1.86 -12.96 11.85
CA LEU A 153 -3.01 -12.41 12.57
C LEU A 153 -2.58 -11.36 13.61
N GLY A 154 -1.51 -11.65 14.36
CA GLY A 154 -0.95 -10.71 15.33
C GLY A 154 -0.53 -9.38 14.71
N ALA A 155 0.14 -9.39 13.55
CA ALA A 155 0.57 -8.15 12.89
C ALA A 155 -0.59 -7.30 12.38
N ILE A 156 -1.62 -7.90 11.78
CA ILE A 156 -2.77 -7.12 11.32
C ILE A 156 -3.57 -6.55 12.49
N MET A 157 -3.74 -7.31 13.59
CA MET A 157 -4.37 -6.83 14.81
C MET A 157 -3.59 -5.67 15.45
N LEU A 158 -2.26 -5.77 15.48
CA LEU A 158 -1.40 -4.71 16.00
C LEU A 158 -1.43 -3.47 15.10
N GLY A 159 -1.49 -3.65 13.78
CA GLY A 159 -1.69 -2.56 12.82
C GLY A 159 -3.02 -1.83 13.05
N CYS A 160 -4.11 -2.56 13.22
CA CYS A 160 -5.42 -2.00 13.59
C CYS A 160 -5.37 -1.25 14.91
N PHE A 161 -4.70 -1.81 15.93
CA PHE A 161 -4.53 -1.15 17.23
C PHE A 161 -3.82 0.20 17.08
N PHE A 162 -2.69 0.26 16.37
CA PHE A 162 -1.97 1.51 16.16
C PHE A 162 -2.78 2.51 15.32
N PHE A 163 -3.52 2.04 14.31
CA PHE A 163 -4.40 2.90 13.52
C PHE A 163 -5.52 3.50 14.37
N THR A 164 -6.23 2.69 15.17
CA THR A 164 -7.27 3.18 16.08
C THR A 164 -6.70 4.13 17.14
N ALA A 165 -5.53 3.80 17.71
CA ALA A 165 -4.83 4.69 18.63
C ALA A 165 -4.50 6.04 17.98
N ALA A 166 -4.05 6.06 16.72
CA ALA A 166 -3.80 7.31 15.99
C ALA A 166 -5.05 8.19 15.88
N GLN A 167 -6.20 7.61 15.53
CA GLN A 167 -7.46 8.34 15.42
C GLN A 167 -7.92 8.88 16.78
N VAL A 168 -7.82 8.07 17.84
CA VAL A 168 -8.22 8.46 19.19
C VAL A 168 -7.33 9.58 19.73
N LEU A 169 -6.01 9.48 19.53
CA LEU A 169 -5.06 10.52 19.95
C LEU A 169 -5.31 11.85 19.22
N MET A 170 -5.56 11.79 17.92
CA MET A 170 -5.84 12.98 17.10
C MET A 170 -7.18 13.65 17.45
N TYR A 171 -8.28 12.90 17.55
CA TYR A 171 -9.61 13.53 17.67
C TYR A 171 -10.09 13.73 19.10
N ARG A 172 -9.63 12.89 20.05
CA ARG A 172 -10.09 12.96 21.44
C ARG A 172 -9.08 13.63 22.36
N PHE A 173 -7.80 13.30 22.22
CA PHE A 173 -6.77 13.70 23.18
C PHE A 173 -5.91 14.89 22.73
N SER A 174 -6.09 15.44 21.52
CA SER A 174 -5.25 16.53 20.98
C SER A 174 -5.12 17.71 21.95
N ASN A 175 -6.25 18.28 22.40
CA ASN A 175 -6.24 19.45 23.28
C ASN A 175 -5.55 19.15 24.63
N GLN A 176 -5.79 17.96 25.18
CA GLN A 176 -5.22 17.54 26.46
C GLN A 176 -3.70 17.34 26.36
N ILE A 177 -3.23 16.81 25.23
CA ILE A 177 -1.81 16.70 24.94
C ILE A 177 -1.22 18.10 24.77
N CYS A 178 -1.82 18.95 23.94
CA CYS A 178 -1.34 20.30 23.67
C CYS A 178 -1.15 21.13 24.96
N GLU A 179 -2.14 21.12 25.86
CA GLU A 179 -2.04 21.77 27.17
C GLU A 179 -0.98 21.12 28.07
N GLY A 180 -0.87 19.79 28.07
CA GLY A 180 0.05 19.02 28.92
C GLY A 180 1.53 19.17 28.56
N VAL A 181 1.86 19.48 27.30
CA VAL A 181 3.24 19.73 26.82
C VAL A 181 3.52 21.20 26.53
N ASN A 182 2.78 22.12 27.16
CA ASN A 182 2.97 23.58 27.03
C ASN A 182 2.97 24.06 25.56
N HIS A 183 2.07 23.54 24.73
CA HIS A 183 1.91 23.89 23.31
C HIS A 183 3.15 23.64 22.42
N TYR A 184 4.12 22.83 22.87
CA TYR A 184 5.24 22.40 22.03
C TYR A 184 4.87 21.27 21.06
N LEU A 185 3.95 20.39 21.47
CA LEU A 185 3.49 19.25 20.67
C LEU A 185 1.97 19.17 20.74
N ASP A 186 1.36 18.74 19.64
CA ASP A 186 -0.08 18.50 19.52
C ASP A 186 -0.36 17.04 19.16
N GLY A 187 -1.62 16.62 19.24
CA GLY A 187 -2.09 15.30 18.84
C GLY A 187 -1.71 14.91 17.41
N LEU A 188 -1.46 15.87 16.51
CA LEU A 188 -0.98 15.62 15.15
C LEU A 188 0.36 14.88 15.11
N PHE A 189 1.29 15.21 16.01
CA PHE A 189 2.59 14.53 16.09
C PHE A 189 2.43 13.06 16.51
N PHE A 190 1.67 12.80 17.57
CA PHE A 190 1.45 11.43 18.04
C PHE A 190 0.57 10.61 17.09
N GLY A 191 -0.44 11.24 16.48
CA GLY A 191 -1.29 10.62 15.47
C GLY A 191 -0.51 10.20 14.23
N THR A 192 0.37 11.05 13.72
CA THR A 192 1.23 10.71 12.57
C THR A 192 2.23 9.59 12.89
N LEU A 193 2.82 9.59 14.08
CA LEU A 193 3.72 8.53 14.55
C LEU A 193 3.00 7.18 14.68
N CYS A 194 1.81 7.15 15.30
CA CYS A 194 1.01 5.93 15.38
C CYS A 194 0.54 5.45 14.00
N ASN A 195 0.18 6.35 13.08
CA ASN A 195 -0.13 5.99 11.69
C ASN A 195 1.09 5.37 10.98
N LEU A 196 2.29 5.89 11.19
CA LEU A 196 3.52 5.30 10.64
C LEU A 196 3.72 3.87 11.16
N PHE A 197 3.54 3.64 12.46
CA PHE A 197 3.61 2.29 13.04
C PHE A 197 2.53 1.35 12.48
N ALA A 198 1.32 1.84 12.24
CA ALA A 198 0.29 1.06 11.56
C ALA A 198 0.73 0.61 10.16
N VAL A 199 1.34 1.52 9.38
CA VAL A 199 1.88 1.20 8.03
C VAL A 199 3.08 0.25 8.11
N MET A 200 3.93 0.37 9.12
CA MET A 200 5.02 -0.60 9.35
C MET A 200 4.48 -2.00 9.65
N MET A 201 3.43 -2.12 10.47
CA MET A 201 2.81 -3.42 10.74
C MET A 201 2.09 -3.99 9.52
N LEU A 202 1.50 -3.13 8.68
CA LEU A 202 0.94 -3.54 7.38
C LEU A 202 2.04 -4.10 6.45
N TYR A 203 3.19 -3.43 6.36
CA TYR A 203 4.33 -3.94 5.60
C TYR A 203 4.80 -5.30 6.12
N LYS A 204 4.97 -5.41 7.45
CA LYS A 204 5.37 -6.67 8.10
C LYS A 204 4.34 -7.78 7.85
N TYR A 205 3.06 -7.44 7.85
CA TYR A 205 1.99 -8.38 7.48
C TYR A 205 2.16 -8.89 6.05
N TRP A 206 2.41 -8.00 5.08
CA TRP A 206 2.64 -8.40 3.69
C TRP A 206 3.88 -9.26 3.51
N ASP A 207 4.96 -8.96 4.24
CA ASP A 207 6.16 -9.79 4.23
C ASP A 207 5.84 -11.22 4.69
N MET A 208 5.18 -11.37 5.85
CA MET A 208 4.85 -12.69 6.40
C MET A 208 3.93 -13.55 5.55
N ILE A 209 3.03 -12.96 4.74
CA ILE A 209 2.15 -13.73 3.84
C ILE A 209 2.82 -14.08 2.51
N THR A 210 4.01 -13.53 2.21
CA THR A 210 4.73 -13.76 0.95
C THR A 210 6.05 -14.52 1.13
N THR A 211 6.49 -14.80 2.35
CA THR A 211 7.72 -15.54 2.63
C THR A 211 7.70 -16.97 2.06
N GLU A 212 6.53 -17.62 2.08
CA GLU A 212 6.33 -18.99 1.58
C GLU A 212 6.61 -19.11 0.07
N ASP A 213 6.34 -18.05 -0.71
CA ASP A 213 6.49 -18.06 -2.17
C ASP A 213 7.96 -17.99 -2.63
N LEU A 214 8.87 -17.52 -1.77
CA LEU A 214 10.29 -17.37 -2.08
C LEU A 214 11.04 -18.72 -2.02
N GLU A 215 10.66 -19.61 -1.12
CA GLU A 215 11.33 -20.89 -0.88
C GLU A 215 11.15 -21.88 -2.04
N PHE A 216 10.04 -21.78 -2.79
CA PHE A 216 9.77 -22.63 -3.96
C PHE A 216 10.39 -22.11 -5.27
N SER A 217 11.12 -20.99 -5.24
CA SER A 217 11.75 -20.42 -6.44
C SER A 217 13.20 -20.85 -6.68
N VAL A 218 13.81 -21.63 -5.75
CA VAL A 218 15.23 -22.02 -5.81
C VAL A 218 15.46 -23.52 -6.13
N SER A 219 14.47 -24.41 -6.14
CA SER A 219 14.70 -25.84 -6.41
C SER A 219 14.12 -26.32 -7.73
N ASN A 220 14.83 -26.10 -8.85
CA ASN A 220 14.66 -26.94 -10.05
C ASN A 220 15.87 -26.93 -11.01
N THR A 221 17.07 -26.61 -10.53
CA THR A 221 18.27 -26.62 -11.40
C THR A 221 19.51 -27.25 -10.76
N ASP A 222 19.34 -28.23 -9.87
CA ASP A 222 20.49 -29.01 -9.36
C ASP A 222 20.27 -30.53 -9.44
N GLY A 223 19.48 -30.98 -10.42
CA GLY A 223 19.08 -32.38 -10.59
C GLY A 223 19.38 -33.00 -11.95
N ALA A 224 20.45 -32.60 -12.65
CA ALA A 224 20.99 -33.37 -13.79
C ALA A 224 22.33 -32.80 -14.28
N VAL A 225 23.42 -33.04 -13.54
CA VAL A 225 24.74 -33.10 -14.18
C VAL A 225 25.40 -34.39 -13.69
N PRO A 226 25.38 -35.48 -14.47
CA PRO A 226 26.26 -36.60 -14.20
C PRO A 226 27.67 -36.05 -14.37
N TRP A 227 28.47 -36.12 -13.31
CA TRP A 227 29.91 -35.87 -13.37
C TRP A 227 30.57 -36.93 -14.26
N THR A 228 30.48 -36.75 -15.58
CA THR A 228 31.42 -37.35 -16.52
C THR A 228 32.63 -36.44 -16.57
N ASN A 229 33.67 -36.87 -15.86
CA ASN A 229 35.02 -36.34 -15.93
C ASN A 229 35.47 -36.27 -17.39
N GLY A 230 35.57 -35.07 -17.96
CA GLY A 230 36.03 -34.83 -19.32
C GLY A 230 37.32 -33.99 -19.38
N PHE A 231 38.10 -33.94 -18.29
CA PHE A 231 39.36 -33.17 -18.23
C PHE A 231 40.63 -34.00 -18.48
N PHE A 232 40.49 -35.29 -18.78
CA PHE A 232 41.52 -36.18 -19.34
C PHE A 232 40.69 -37.16 -20.22
N ASP A 233 40.81 -37.24 -21.54
CA ASP A 233 42.00 -37.64 -22.29
C ASP A 233 41.72 -37.35 -23.79
N GLU A 234 42.22 -36.23 -24.29
CA GLU A 234 42.26 -35.96 -25.73
C GLU A 234 43.69 -35.60 -26.07
N LYS A 235 44.53 -36.63 -26.26
CA LYS A 235 45.74 -36.65 -27.11
C LYS A 235 46.51 -37.98 -26.98
N ASP A 236 46.02 -39.04 -27.59
CA ASP A 236 46.91 -39.93 -28.34
C ASP A 236 46.14 -40.74 -29.39
N ASN A 237 46.17 -40.27 -30.64
CA ASN A 237 45.94 -41.10 -31.81
C ASN A 237 46.85 -40.55 -32.92
N ARG A 238 48.16 -40.79 -32.76
CA ARG A 238 49.09 -40.74 -33.89
C ARG A 238 48.79 -41.91 -34.83
N GLU A 239 48.30 -41.55 -36.01
CA GLU A 239 48.42 -42.19 -37.33
C GLU A 239 48.64 -43.71 -37.42
N PRO A 240 47.80 -44.41 -38.22
CA PRO A 240 48.25 -45.57 -38.97
C PRO A 240 48.43 -45.18 -40.46
N SER A 241 49.68 -44.95 -40.88
CA SER A 241 50.05 -45.01 -42.30
C SER A 241 50.82 -46.31 -42.54
N SER A 242 50.22 -47.19 -43.33
CA SER A 242 50.77 -48.44 -43.83
C SER A 242 51.96 -48.22 -44.77
N ALA A 243 53.08 -48.94 -44.59
CA ALA A 243 53.82 -49.65 -45.65
C ALA A 243 55.25 -50.04 -45.26
N ILE A 244 55.54 -51.36 -45.38
CA ILE A 244 56.70 -51.98 -46.06
C ILE A 244 58.12 -51.63 -45.58
N GLY A 245 58.86 -52.66 -45.15
CA GLY A 245 60.33 -52.66 -45.07
C GLY A 245 60.89 -53.46 -43.91
#